data_AF-A0A382YB08-F1
#
_entry.id   AF-A0A382YB08-F1
#
_cell.length_a   1.000
_cell.length_b   1.000
_cell.length_c   1.000
_cell.angle_alpha   90.00
_cell.angle_beta   90.00
_cell.angle_gamma   90.00
#
_symmetry.space_group_name_H-M   'P 1'
#
loop_
_entity.id
_entity.type
_entity.pdbx_description
1 polymer ?
#
loop_
_entity_poly.entity_id
_entity_poly.type
_entity_poly.pdbx_seq_one_letter_code
_entity_poly.pdbx_strand_id
1 'polypeptide(L)' 'MNFDQIIPIIYMIGVLILVLPSFLQSNSKLKQFLSNLSIWVIIVLIVTTISYFLFK' A
#
# COMPACT_ATOMS: atom_id res chain seq x y z
N MET A 1 -26.10 5.56 13.76
CA MET A 1 -24.88 5.28 14.56
C MET A 1 -24.91 6.24 15.74
N ASN A 2 -24.80 5.74 16.96
CA ASN A 2 -24.93 6.60 18.15
C ASN A 2 -23.64 7.41 18.34
N PHE A 3 -23.74 8.59 18.96
CA PHE A 3 -22.58 9.47 19.20
C PHE A 3 -21.44 8.75 19.94
N ASP A 4 -21.80 7.83 20.84
CA ASP A 4 -20.85 7.02 21.61
C ASP A 4 -19.97 6.11 20.73
N GLN A 5 -20.42 5.76 19.53
CA GLN A 5 -19.63 5.01 18.55
C GLN A 5 -18.90 5.91 17.55
N ILE A 6 -19.48 7.08 17.24
CA ILE A 6 -18.91 8.04 16.28
C ILE A 6 -17.65 8.71 16.86
N ILE A 7 -17.67 9.08 18.14
CA ILE A 7 -16.56 9.79 18.79
C ILE A 7 -15.25 8.98 18.78
N PRO A 8 -15.24 7.69 19.16
CA PRO A 8 -14.04 6.85 19.08
C PRO A 8 -13.48 6.73 17.65
N ILE A 9 -14.35 6.67 16.64
CA ILE A 9 -13.96 6.56 15.23
C ILE A 9 -13.29 7.85 14.75
N ILE A 10 -13.85 9.01 15.07
CA ILE A 10 -13.25 10.31 14.74
C ILE A 10 -11.90 10.47 15.44
N TYR A 11 -11.80 10.05 16.70
CA TYR A 11 -10.54 10.06 17.44
C TYR A 11 -9.48 9.17 16.77
N MET A 12 -9.83 7.93 16.39
CA MET A 12 -8.92 7.04 15.67
C MET A 12 -8.47 7.62 14.33
N ILE A 13 -9.39 8.19 13.55
CA ILE A 13 -9.05 8.82 12.26
C ILE A 13 -8.11 10.01 12.49
N GLY A 14 -8.38 10.84 13.51
CA GLY A 14 -7.51 11.96 13.88
C GLY A 14 -6.10 11.52 14.27
N VAL A 15 -5.98 10.50 15.12
CA VAL A 15 -4.69 9.91 15.51
C VAL A 15 -3.96 9.34 14.28
N LEU A 16 -4.68 8.65 13.40
CA LEU A 16 -4.09 8.12 12.16
C LEU A 16 -3.60 9.25 11.25
N ILE A 17 -4.37 10.31 11.02
CA ILE A 17 -3.92 11.44 10.17
C ILE A 17 -2.64 12.08 10.73
N LEU A 18 -2.54 12.22 12.06
CA LEU A 18 -1.38 12.83 12.71
C LEU A 18 -0.13 11.92 12.71
N VAL A 19 -0.32 10.61 12.92
CA VAL A 19 0.80 9.67 13.09
C VAL A 19 1.21 9.00 11.79
N LEU A 20 0.27 8.73 10.88
CA LEU A 20 0.49 8.02 9.61
C LEU A 20 1.60 8.62 8.73
N PRO A 21 1.71 9.94 8.50
CA PRO A 21 2.78 10.47 7.66
C PRO A 21 4.17 10.21 8.27
N SER A 22 4.34 10.45 9.57
CA SER A 22 5.60 10.18 10.28
C SER A 22 5.89 8.68 10.41
N PHE A 23 4.85 7.86 10.59
CA PHE A 23 4.94 6.39 10.62
C PHE A 23 5.41 5.83 9.27
N LEU A 24 4.85 6.31 8.16
CA LEU A 24 5.26 5.91 6.81
C LEU A 24 6.67 6.43 6.46
N GLN A 25 7.02 7.63 6.93
CA GLN A 25 8.34 8.21 6.73
C GLN A 25 9.42 7.45 7.53
N SER A 26 9.13 7.08 8.78
CA SER A 26 10.04 6.35 9.67
C SER A 26 10.14 4.86 9.33
N ASN A 27 9.11 4.30 8.70
CA ASN A 27 9.09 2.94 8.16
C ASN A 27 9.22 2.97 6.62
N SER A 28 10.17 3.76 6.12
CA SER A 28 10.48 3.94 4.68
C SER A 28 10.81 2.63 3.93
N LYS A 29 11.05 1.53 4.66
CA LYS A 29 11.12 0.17 4.11
C LYS A 29 9.82 -0.25 3.42
N LEU A 30 8.66 0.30 3.78
CA LEU A 30 7.41 0.07 3.05
C LEU A 30 7.48 0.73 1.67
N LYS A 31 8.00 1.94 1.58
CA LYS A 31 8.22 2.63 0.29
C LYS A 31 9.22 1.86 -0.58
N GLN A 32 10.29 1.36 0.02
CA GLN A 32 11.27 0.51 -0.67
C GLN A 32 10.69 -0.84 -1.07
N PHE A 33 9.88 -1.47 -0.21
CA PHE A 33 9.16 -2.71 -0.51
C PHE A 33 8.17 -2.53 -1.66
N LEU A 34 7.35 -1.48 -1.63
CA LEU A 34 6.42 -1.17 -2.72
C LEU A 34 7.17 -0.84 -4.01
N SER A 35 8.26 -0.08 -3.95
CA SER A 35 9.11 0.19 -5.12
C SER A 35 9.67 -1.10 -5.73
N ASN A 36 10.18 -2.00 -4.89
CA ASN A 36 10.72 -3.28 -5.33
C ASN A 36 9.60 -4.19 -5.88
N LEU A 37 8.45 -4.23 -5.22
CA LEU A 37 7.28 -5.01 -5.63
C LEU A 37 6.74 -4.53 -6.99
N SER A 38 6.67 -3.23 -7.22
CA SER A 38 6.25 -2.67 -8.52
C SER A 38 7.18 -3.09 -9.65
N ILE A 39 8.50 -3.11 -9.43
CA ILE A 39 9.47 -3.60 -10.42
C ILE A 39 9.25 -5.10 -10.71
N TRP A 40 9.05 -5.91 -9.67
CA TRP A 40 8.77 -7.34 -9.84
C TRP A 40 7.46 -7.61 -10.60
N VAL A 41 6.40 -6.83 -10.36
CA VAL A 41 5.14 -6.94 -11.10
C VAL A 41 5.35 -6.65 -12.59
N ILE A 42 6.11 -5.60 -12.94
CA ILE A 42 6.42 -5.27 -14.34
C ILE A 42 7.19 -6.40 -15.01
N ILE A 43 8.19 -6.98 -14.34
CA ILE A 43 8.97 -8.11 -14.86
C ILE A 43 8.05 -9.31 -15.16
N VAL A 44 7.19 -9.69 -14.21
CA VAL A 44 6.24 -10.80 -14.39
C VAL A 44 5.29 -10.54 -15.55
N LEU A 45 4.76 -9.32 -15.70
CA LEU A 45 3.87 -8.96 -16.80
C LEU A 45 4.56 -9.08 -18.17
N ILE A 46 5.80 -8.64 -18.28
CA ILE A 46 6.58 -8.77 -19.52
C ILE A 46 6.81 -10.25 -19.85
N VAL A 47 7.30 -11.03 -18.88
CA VAL A 47 7.59 -12.46 -19.07
C VAL A 47 6.33 -13.24 -19.47
N THR A 48 5.23 -13.02 -18.76
CA THR A 48 3.95 -13.70 -19.06
C THR A 48 3.39 -13.29 -20.41
N THR A 49 3.51 -12.02 -20.80
CA THR A 49 3.09 -11.54 -22.13
C THR A 49 3.92 -12.21 -23.23
N ILE A 50 5.25 -12.23 -23.10
CA ILE A 50 6.14 -12.89 -24.06
C ILE A 50 5.83 -14.39 -24.11
N SER A 51 5.69 -15.05 -22.96
CA SER A 51 5.32 -16.46 -22.87
C SER A 51 3.97 -16.73 -23.56
N TYR A 52 2.98 -15.87 -23.37
CA TYR A 52 1.68 -16.00 -24.03
C TYR A 52 1.83 -15.94 -25.55
N PHE A 53 2.64 -15.02 -26.09
CA PHE A 53 2.85 -14.93 -27.54
C PHE A 53 3.73 -16.04 -28.12
N LEU A 54 4.57 -16.69 -27.31
CA LEU A 54 5.45 -17.77 -27.76
C LEU A 54 4.80 -19.16 -27.66
N PHE A 55 3.95 -19.38 -26.65
CA PHE A 55 3.32 -20.69 -26.37
C PHE A 55 1.84 -20.74 -26.76
N LYS A 56 1.29 -19.66 -27.30
CA LYS A 56 0.05 -19.67 -28.09
C LYS A 56 0.39 -19.73 -29.56
#